data_AF-A0AAW5FGQ2-F1
#
_entry.id   AF-A0AAW5FGQ2-F1
#
_cell.length_a   1.000
_cell.length_b   1.000
_cell.length_c   1.000
_cell.angle_alpha   90.00
_cell.angle_beta   90.00
_cell.angle_gamma   90.00
#
_symmetry.space_group_name_H-M   'P 1'
#
loop_
_entity.id
_entity.type
_entity.pdbx_description
1 polymer ?
#
loop_
_entity_poly.entity_id
_entity_poly.type
_entity_poly.pdbx_seq_one_letter_code
_entity_poly.pdbx_strand_id
1 'polypeptide(L)'
;MTDFSSIQQHLTAITTAQTDFAKSSFEASKAYFEKLAAVKSPDKFTELTAEYAKSAQEMFFAEATKIGELYKTFAQEAFKPITSSFLPK
;
A
#
# COMPACT_ATOMS: atom_id res chain seq x y z
N MET A 1 18.49 19.58 -13.97
CA MET A 1 17.15 19.44 -14.59
C MET A 1 16.43 18.36 -13.81
N THR A 2 15.24 18.63 -13.29
CA THR A 2 14.41 17.60 -12.67
C THR A 2 14.16 16.52 -13.71
N ASP A 3 14.59 15.29 -13.43
CA ASP A 3 14.49 14.20 -14.39
C ASP A 3 13.03 13.75 -14.48
N PHE A 4 12.34 14.19 -15.53
CA PHE A 4 10.92 13.92 -15.76
C PHE A 4 10.65 12.40 -15.82
N SER A 5 11.67 11.60 -16.18
CA SER A 5 11.62 10.15 -16.19
C SER A 5 11.45 9.56 -14.78
N SER A 6 12.17 10.10 -13.78
CA SER A 6 12.05 9.67 -12.38
C SER A 6 10.64 9.96 -11.85
N ILE A 7 10.10 11.16 -12.12
CA ILE A 7 8.72 11.53 -11.72
C ILE A 7 7.69 10.55 -12.33
N GLN A 8 7.84 10.22 -13.61
CA GLN A 8 6.95 9.26 -14.28
C GLN A 8 7.03 7.86 -13.66
N GLN A 9 8.23 7.41 -13.27
CA GLN A 9 8.42 6.13 -12.58
C GLN A 9 7.73 6.11 -11.20
N HIS A 10 7.86 7.18 -10.41
CA HIS A 10 7.16 7.31 -9.12
C HIS A 10 5.65 7.27 -9.28
N LEU A 11 5.09 7.99 -10.26
CA LEU A 11 3.65 7.96 -10.54
C LEU A 11 3.16 6.57 -10.97
N THR A 12 3.96 5.86 -11.77
CA THR A 12 3.66 4.49 -12.18
C THR A 12 3.64 3.56 -10.97
N ALA A 13 4.64 3.67 -10.08
CA ALA A 13 4.74 2.85 -8.88
C ALA A 13 3.57 3.09 -7.90
N ILE A 14 3.15 4.35 -7.72
CA ILE A 14 1.96 4.68 -6.91
C ILE A 14 0.70 4.07 -7.51
N THR A 15 0.52 4.21 -8.84
CA THR A 15 -0.64 3.64 -9.54
C THR A 15 -0.69 2.12 -9.40
N THR A 16 0.46 1.45 -9.52
CA THR A 16 0.57 0.00 -9.30
C THR A 16 0.21 -0.38 -7.87
N ALA A 17 0.76 0.33 -6.87
CA ALA A 17 0.46 0.08 -5.46
C ALA A 17 -1.05 0.18 -5.17
N GLN A 18 -1.69 1.26 -5.62
CA GLN A 18 -3.13 1.45 -5.47
C GLN A 18 -3.95 0.36 -6.18
N THR A 19 -3.52 -0.06 -7.37
CA THR A 19 -4.18 -1.13 -8.13
C THR A 19 -4.08 -2.47 -7.41
N ASP A 20 -2.91 -2.79 -6.86
CA ASP A 20 -2.68 -4.02 -6.09
C ASP A 20 -3.53 -4.02 -4.82
N PHE A 21 -3.53 -2.91 -4.07
CA PHE A 21 -4.37 -2.75 -2.88
C PHE A 21 -5.86 -2.93 -3.18
N ALA A 22 -6.35 -2.34 -4.28
CA ALA A 22 -7.74 -2.48 -4.68
C ALA A 22 -8.12 -3.94 -5.00
N LYS A 23 -7.24 -4.67 -5.71
CA LYS A 23 -7.44 -6.10 -6.00
C LYS A 23 -7.48 -6.92 -4.71
N SER A 24 -6.48 -6.76 -3.84
CA SER A 24 -6.41 -7.51 -2.59
C SER A 24 -7.61 -7.22 -1.67
N SER A 25 -8.04 -5.96 -1.58
CA SER A 25 -9.22 -5.56 -0.81
C SER A 25 -10.51 -6.20 -1.36
N PHE A 26 -10.64 -6.28 -2.68
CA PHE A 26 -11.79 -6.93 -3.32
C PHE A 26 -11.80 -8.44 -3.08
N GLU A 27 -10.66 -9.11 -3.23
CA GLU A 27 -10.53 -10.55 -2.97
C GLU A 27 -10.81 -10.90 -1.50
N ALA A 28 -10.27 -10.10 -0.56
CA ALA A 28 -10.53 -10.27 0.87
C ALA A 28 -12.02 -10.08 1.20
N SER A 29 -12.67 -9.06 0.61
CA SER A 29 -14.10 -8.82 0.80
C SER A 29 -14.94 -9.96 0.23
N LYS A 30 -14.62 -10.43 -0.97
CA LYS A 30 -15.29 -11.56 -1.60
C LYS A 30 -15.19 -12.82 -0.73
N ALA A 31 -13.98 -13.16 -0.27
CA ALA A 31 -13.75 -14.30 0.60
C ALA A 31 -14.51 -14.17 1.93
N TYR A 32 -14.56 -12.96 2.51
CA TYR A 32 -15.36 -12.69 3.70
C TYR A 32 -16.86 -12.95 3.45
N PHE A 33 -17.43 -12.45 2.36
CA PHE A 33 -18.84 -12.66 2.03
C PHE A 33 -19.17 -14.14 1.73
N GLU A 34 -18.30 -14.85 1.01
CA GLU A 34 -18.47 -16.28 0.75
C GLU A 34 -18.48 -17.08 2.07
N LYS A 35 -17.53 -16.80 2.97
CA LYS A 35 -17.49 -17.43 4.29
C LYS A 35 -18.67 -17.03 5.17
N LEU A 36 -19.08 -15.75 5.12
CA LEU A 36 -20.20 -15.22 5.88
C LEU A 36 -21.50 -15.93 5.51
N ALA A 37 -21.74 -16.15 4.21
CA ALA A 37 -22.90 -16.88 3.70
C ALA A 37 -22.92 -18.36 4.13
N ALA A 38 -21.75 -18.94 4.45
CA ALA A 38 -21.62 -20.33 4.89
C ALA A 38 -21.73 -20.53 6.41
N VAL A 39 -21.57 -19.47 7.22
CA VAL A 39 -21.57 -19.55 8.69
C VAL A 39 -23.01 -19.59 9.23
N LYS A 40 -23.28 -20.56 10.12
CA LYS A 40 -24.59 -20.73 10.79
C LYS A 40 -24.56 -20.48 12.31
N SER A 41 -23.38 -20.22 12.89
CA SER A 41 -23.21 -20.04 14.33
C SER A 41 -22.59 -18.68 14.70
N PRO A 42 -22.99 -18.07 15.83
CA PRO A 42 -22.49 -16.76 16.26
C PRO A 42 -20.98 -16.72 16.54
N ASP A 43 -20.42 -17.76 17.16
CA ASP A 43 -18.98 -17.79 17.48
C ASP A 43 -18.11 -17.74 16.22
N LYS A 44 -18.56 -18.40 15.14
CA LYS A 44 -17.88 -18.42 13.85
C LYS A 44 -17.99 -17.09 13.11
N PHE A 45 -19.04 -16.32 13.35
CA PHE A 45 -19.17 -14.97 12.81
C PHE A 45 -18.14 -14.01 13.44
N THR A 46 -17.96 -14.08 14.77
CA THR A 46 -16.97 -13.26 15.48
C THR A 46 -15.55 -13.59 15.04
N GLU A 47 -15.23 -14.88 14.94
CA GLU A 47 -13.93 -15.35 14.43
C GLU A 47 -13.68 -14.87 12.99
N LEU A 48 -14.66 -15.03 12.09
CA LEU A 48 -14.56 -14.60 10.70
C LEU A 48 -14.38 -13.08 10.55
N THR A 49 -15.12 -12.30 11.32
CA THR A 49 -15.03 -10.83 11.29
C THR A 49 -13.69 -10.36 11.84
N ALA A 50 -13.18 -11.00 12.89
CA ALA A 50 -11.87 -10.73 13.44
C ALA A 50 -10.73 -11.07 12.45
N GLU A 51 -10.83 -12.20 11.74
CA GLU A 51 -9.89 -12.55 10.66
C GLU A 51 -9.89 -11.50 9.55
N TYR A 52 -11.07 -11.09 9.07
CA TYR A 52 -11.19 -10.06 8.04
C TYR A 52 -10.60 -8.73 8.50
N ALA A 53 -10.91 -8.30 9.73
CA ALA A 53 -10.37 -7.07 10.30
C ALA A 53 -8.84 -7.11 10.41
N LYS A 54 -8.27 -8.23 10.86
CA LYS A 54 -6.82 -8.42 10.93
C LYS A 54 -6.18 -8.37 9.54
N SER A 55 -6.76 -9.06 8.56
CA SER A 55 -6.28 -9.04 7.17
C SER A 55 -6.33 -7.63 6.58
N ALA A 56 -7.41 -6.88 6.81
CA ALA A 56 -7.54 -5.49 6.37
C ALA A 56 -6.47 -4.59 7.00
N GLN A 57 -6.17 -4.79 8.29
CA GLN A 57 -5.14 -4.04 8.99
C GLN A 57 -3.74 -4.35 8.42
N GLU A 58 -3.42 -5.61 8.17
CA GLU A 58 -2.14 -6.04 7.56
C GLU A 58 -1.98 -5.47 6.13
N MET A 59 -3.02 -5.56 5.30
CA MET A 59 -3.01 -4.98 3.94
C MET A 59 -2.80 -3.47 3.97
N PHE A 60 -3.49 -2.76 4.87
CA PHE A 60 -3.34 -1.32 4.99
C PHE A 60 -1.91 -0.93 5.39
N PHE A 61 -1.32 -1.59 6.38
CA PHE A 61 0.05 -1.29 6.79
C PHE A 61 1.07 -1.60 5.69
N ALA A 62 0.88 -2.68 4.94
CA ALA A 62 1.72 -3.00 3.80
C ALA A 62 1.69 -1.89 2.74
N GLU A 63 0.50 -1.44 2.36
CA GLU A 63 0.33 -0.38 1.36
C GLU A 63 0.83 0.98 1.86
N ALA A 64 0.54 1.33 3.12
CA ALA A 64 1.04 2.55 3.74
C ALA A 64 2.58 2.59 3.79
N THR A 65 3.23 1.45 4.09
CA THR A 65 4.69 1.32 4.06
C THR A 65 5.22 1.53 2.64
N LYS A 66 4.62 0.87 1.65
CA LYS A 66 5.00 0.99 0.24
C LYS A 66 4.90 2.43 -0.27
N ILE A 67 3.79 3.11 0.02
CA ILE A 67 3.62 4.53 -0.33
C ILE A 67 4.63 5.41 0.41
N GLY A 68 4.89 5.15 1.70
CA GLY A 68 5.88 5.89 2.48
C GLY A 68 7.30 5.79 1.91
N GLU A 69 7.70 4.60 1.45
CA GLU A 69 8.98 4.38 0.78
C GLU A 69 9.08 5.11 -0.57
N LEU A 70 7.99 5.11 -1.35
CA LEU A 70 7.92 5.87 -2.61
C LEU A 70 8.10 7.37 -2.36
N TYR A 71 7.40 7.94 -1.37
CA TYR A 71 7.57 9.35 -1.00
C TYR A 71 8.98 9.68 -0.49
N LYS A 72 9.57 8.78 0.32
CA LYS A 72 10.95 8.95 0.80
C LYS A 72 11.94 8.97 -0.36
N THR A 73 11.79 8.04 -1.31
CA THR A 73 12.66 7.94 -2.49
C THR A 73 12.52 9.18 -3.37
N PHE A 74 11.29 9.64 -3.60
CA PHE A 74 11.02 10.88 -4.33
C PHE A 74 11.69 12.09 -3.65
N ALA A 75 11.55 12.23 -2.33
CA ALA A 75 12.20 13.31 -1.59
C ALA A 75 13.73 13.25 -1.72
N GLN A 76 14.34 12.07 -1.57
CA GLN A 76 15.79 11.89 -1.75
C GLN A 76 16.26 12.32 -3.14
N GLU A 77 15.51 11.98 -4.19
CA GLU A 77 15.82 12.39 -5.57
C GLU A 77 15.63 13.89 -5.79
N ALA A 78 14.58 14.48 -5.23
CA ALA A 78 14.31 15.92 -5.34
C ALA A 78 15.35 16.77 -4.58
N PHE A 79 15.85 16.29 -3.43
CA PHE A 79 16.82 17.02 -2.59
C PHE A 79 18.29 16.72 -2.93
N LYS A 80 18.59 15.71 -3.75
CA LYS A 80 19.95 15.40 -4.25
C LYS A 80 20.74 16.64 -4.76
N PRO A 81 20.17 17.55 -5.56
CA PRO A 81 20.87 18.74 -6.05
C PRO A 81 21.28 19.71 -4.92
N ILE A 82 20.48 19.76 -3.86
CA ILE A 82 20.72 20.60 -2.69
C ILE A 82 21.87 20.01 -1.87
N THR A 83 21.81 18.71 -1.52
CA THR A 83 22.89 18.06 -0.75
C THR A 83 24.23 18.05 -1.49
N SER A 84 24.22 17.98 -2.82
CA SER A 84 25.45 17.99 -3.63
C SER A 84 26.09 19.38 -3.76
N SER A 85 25.35 20.46 -3.47
CA SER A 85 25.87 21.83 -3.47
C SER A 85 26.40 22.26 -2.09
N PHE A 86 26.07 21.53 -1.02
CA PHE A 86 26.43 21.86 0.37
C PHE A 86 27.54 20.99 0.98
N LEU A 87 28.05 19.97 0.28
CA LEU A 87 29.25 19.21 0.70
C LEU A 87 30.51 19.81 0.05
N PRO A 88 31.51 20.28 0.83
CA PRO A 88 32.83 20.61 0.29
C PRO A 88 33.53 19.32 -0.18
N LYS A 89 34.34 19.46 -1.25
CA LYS A 89 35.09 18.38 -1.94
C LYS A 89 35.85 17.44 -1.01
#